data_AF-A0A315BL32-F1
#
_entry.id   AF-A0A315BL32-F1
#
_cell.length_a   1.000
_cell.length_b   1.000
_cell.length_c   1.000
_cell.angle_alpha   90.00
_cell.angle_beta   90.00
_cell.angle_gamma   90.00
#
_symmetry.space_group_name_H-M   'P 1'
#
loop_
_entity.id
_entity.type
_entity.pdbx_description
1 polymer ?
#
loop_
_entity_poly.entity_id
_entity_poly.type
_entity_poly.pdbx_seq_one_letter_code
_entity_poly.pdbx_strand_id
1 'polypeptide(L)'
;MDFLLIAFLTLLNGVFAMSELALASSRKARLAAMDEAGDKGAQAALKLLEEPTQFLSTVQVGITSIGVLNGIVGEAAFSAGLAQWLVQWGLSTPAASVSATAIVVTLITFTTIIFGELVPKRIGQLYPEAVARVVARPMAWLAKVAGPFVRLLSLSTQGMLKLMRIDSKGSQEVTEEEITASLAEGVSAGLIEEHEHQMVRNVFHLDDRPLTSMMTPRGDIQWLDANLTTPQAMARINQMRVDGNHSWYPVCRENLGHVQGVISVSQLLSLPADDEHTLEHYAQTAHFVPETLTGMELLEQMRDQPSRMMFVVDEYGEVQGLLTPLDLLEAITGELKPDTQTEAWATQRADGSWLLDGLMPVNELKSRLDIKDLPAEDKGRYNTLAGLLLYVLGQLPVEGQCIDLGEWLFEIVDLDARRIDKVLATRLA
;
A
#
# COMPACT_ATOMS: atom_id res chain seq x y z
N MET A 1 26.33 37.94 -30.15
CA MET A 1 25.70 38.10 -28.81
C MET A 1 24.25 37.67 -28.86
N ASP A 2 23.50 38.07 -29.89
CA ASP A 2 22.05 37.81 -29.99
C ASP A 2 21.69 36.32 -30.09
N PHE A 3 22.51 35.52 -30.79
CA PHE A 3 22.34 34.06 -30.80
C PHE A 3 22.43 33.42 -29.41
N LEU A 4 23.39 33.86 -28.58
CA LEU A 4 23.54 33.35 -27.21
C LEU A 4 22.37 33.77 -26.33
N LEU A 5 21.85 34.98 -26.54
CA LEU A 5 20.67 35.48 -25.82
C LEU A 5 19.43 34.64 -26.16
N ILE A 6 19.20 34.36 -27.46
CA ILE A 6 18.07 33.51 -27.87
C ILE A 6 18.24 32.09 -27.37
N ALA A 7 19.43 31.50 -27.49
CA ALA A 7 19.68 30.16 -26.95
C ALA A 7 19.42 30.09 -25.44
N PHE A 8 19.87 31.10 -24.68
CA PHE A 8 19.59 31.21 -23.25
C PHE A 8 18.10 31.33 -22.95
N LEU A 9 17.39 32.21 -23.65
CA LEU A 9 15.94 32.38 -23.50
C LEU A 9 15.18 31.09 -23.86
N THR A 10 15.55 30.40 -24.94
CA THR A 10 14.94 29.11 -25.32
C THR A 10 15.16 28.04 -24.25
N LEU A 11 16.37 27.95 -23.68
CA LEU A 11 16.65 27.01 -22.59
C LEU A 11 15.86 27.36 -21.32
N LEU A 12 15.79 28.64 -20.98
CA LEU A 12 15.01 29.11 -19.83
C LEU A 12 13.52 28.78 -20.02
N ASN A 13 12.97 29.00 -21.22
CA ASN A 13 11.62 28.58 -21.57
C ASN A 13 11.42 27.08 -21.38
N GLY A 14 12.42 26.29 -21.80
CA GLY A 14 12.43 24.85 -21.62
C GLY A 14 12.35 24.44 -20.15
N VAL A 15 13.08 25.11 -19.26
CA VAL A 15 12.98 24.85 -17.80
C VAL A 15 11.57 25.11 -17.29
N PHE A 16 10.92 26.20 -17.71
CA PHE A 16 9.53 26.50 -17.35
C PHE A 16 8.57 25.43 -17.83
N ALA A 17 8.62 25.10 -19.13
CA ALA A 17 7.75 24.12 -19.76
C ALA A 17 7.95 22.71 -19.18
N MET A 18 9.19 22.35 -18.86
CA MET A 18 9.53 21.09 -18.18
C MET A 18 8.96 21.06 -16.75
N SER A 19 9.08 22.17 -16.01
CA SER A 19 8.59 22.29 -14.63
C SER A 19 7.07 22.16 -14.55
N GLU A 20 6.35 22.84 -15.46
CA GLU A 20 4.89 22.76 -15.58
C GLU A 20 4.43 21.30 -15.62
N LEU A 21 4.99 20.54 -16.56
CA LEU A 21 4.50 19.21 -16.87
C LEU A 21 5.03 18.15 -15.90
N ALA A 22 6.23 18.36 -15.35
CA ALA A 22 6.75 17.54 -14.28
C ALA A 22 5.88 17.63 -13.02
N LEU A 23 5.53 18.84 -12.55
CA LEU A 23 4.66 18.98 -11.39
C LEU A 23 3.26 18.45 -11.67
N ALA A 24 2.66 18.79 -12.83
CA ALA A 24 1.32 18.33 -13.19
C ALA A 24 1.20 16.81 -13.33
N SER A 25 2.29 16.13 -13.71
CA SER A 25 2.32 14.66 -13.87
C SER A 25 2.90 13.93 -12.65
N SER A 26 3.35 14.66 -11.62
CA SER A 26 3.95 14.06 -10.42
C SER A 26 2.89 13.45 -9.53
N ARG A 27 3.21 12.28 -8.99
CA ARG A 27 2.36 11.60 -8.01
C ARG A 27 2.56 12.19 -6.61
N LYS A 28 1.49 12.71 -6.01
CA LYS A 28 1.55 13.35 -4.67
C LYS A 28 2.08 12.38 -3.61
N ALA A 29 1.65 11.11 -3.65
CA ALA A 29 2.11 10.07 -2.72
C ALA A 29 3.63 9.84 -2.78
N ARG A 30 4.21 9.77 -3.99
CA ARG A 30 5.67 9.61 -4.16
C ARG A 30 6.47 10.82 -3.68
N LEU A 31 5.97 12.03 -3.90
CA LEU A 31 6.61 13.24 -3.38
C LEU A 31 6.52 13.32 -1.84
N ALA A 32 5.41 12.88 -1.25
CA ALA A 32 5.25 12.79 0.20
C ALA A 32 6.26 11.81 0.83
N ALA A 33 6.42 10.62 0.25
CA ALA A 33 7.45 9.66 0.65
C ALA A 33 8.86 10.26 0.67
N MET A 34 9.20 11.04 -0.37
CA MET A 34 10.50 11.71 -0.48
C MET A 34 10.67 12.82 0.56
N ASP A 35 9.59 13.55 0.89
CA ASP A 35 9.60 14.57 1.93
C ASP A 35 9.84 13.96 3.32
N GLU A 36 9.20 12.82 3.62
CA GLU A 36 9.43 12.05 4.85
C GLU A 36 10.88 11.55 4.96
N ALA A 37 11.49 11.17 3.82
CA ALA A 37 12.92 10.84 3.73
C ALA A 37 13.85 12.08 3.83
N GLY A 38 13.31 13.29 4.02
CA GLY A 38 14.05 14.52 4.24
C GLY A 38 14.41 15.31 2.96
N ASP A 39 13.79 15.01 1.82
CA ASP A 39 14.05 15.74 0.57
C ASP A 39 13.35 17.11 0.53
N LYS A 40 14.14 18.16 0.76
CA LYS A 40 13.68 19.57 0.71
C LYS A 40 13.14 20.01 -0.66
N GLY A 41 13.52 19.34 -1.74
CA GLY A 41 13.00 19.56 -3.09
C GLY A 41 11.60 18.99 -3.25
N ALA A 42 11.37 17.78 -2.74
CA ALA A 42 10.04 17.17 -2.68
C ALA A 42 9.07 18.00 -1.83
N GLN A 43 9.54 18.50 -0.67
CA GLN A 43 8.78 19.43 0.16
C GLN A 43 8.30 20.68 -0.60
N ALA A 44 9.20 21.28 -1.39
CA ALA A 44 8.87 22.47 -2.18
C ALA A 44 7.90 22.13 -3.32
N ALA A 45 8.03 20.96 -3.93
CA ALA A 45 7.12 20.49 -4.98
C ALA A 45 5.70 20.28 -4.42
N LEU A 46 5.56 19.68 -3.24
CA LEU A 46 4.28 19.51 -2.55
C LEU A 46 3.60 20.85 -2.27
N LYS A 47 4.34 21.84 -1.76
CA LYS A 47 3.81 23.20 -1.54
C LYS A 47 3.33 23.88 -2.82
N LEU A 48 4.03 23.68 -3.93
CA LEU A 48 3.60 24.20 -5.23
C LEU A 48 2.33 23.51 -5.76
N LEU A 49 2.16 22.22 -5.44
CA LEU A 49 0.95 21.45 -5.79
C LEU A 49 -0.27 21.82 -4.94
N GLU A 50 -0.07 22.35 -3.72
CA GLU A 50 -1.14 22.88 -2.87
C GLU A 50 -1.75 24.18 -3.40
N GLU A 51 -0.96 24.97 -4.16
CA GLU A 51 -1.39 26.24 -4.77
C GLU A 51 -1.28 26.20 -6.32
N PRO A 52 -2.01 25.29 -7.00
CA PRO A 52 -1.80 25.01 -8.42
C PRO A 52 -2.06 26.24 -9.30
N THR A 53 -3.06 27.05 -8.94
CA THR A 53 -3.39 28.29 -9.67
C THR A 53 -2.23 29.28 -9.68
N GLN A 54 -1.52 29.43 -8.55
CA GLN A 54 -0.41 30.38 -8.45
C GLN A 54 0.79 29.88 -9.25
N PHE A 55 1.10 28.58 -9.12
CA PHE A 55 2.18 27.95 -9.85
C PHE A 55 1.96 28.01 -11.38
N LEU A 56 0.82 27.51 -11.86
CA LEU A 56 0.50 27.48 -13.29
C LEU A 56 0.51 28.87 -13.91
N SER A 57 -0.07 29.86 -13.22
CA SER A 57 -0.05 31.24 -13.70
C SER A 57 1.36 31.82 -13.78
N THR A 58 2.21 31.55 -12.78
CA THR A 58 3.61 32.02 -12.78
C THR A 58 4.38 31.45 -13.95
N VAL A 59 4.27 30.14 -14.17
CA VAL A 59 4.98 29.44 -15.25
C VAL A 59 4.48 29.91 -16.61
N GLN A 60 3.16 30.02 -16.81
CA GLN A 60 2.57 30.47 -18.07
C GLN A 60 2.99 31.89 -18.44
N VAL A 61 3.04 32.79 -17.46
CA VAL A 61 3.53 34.16 -17.66
C VAL A 61 5.00 34.15 -18.07
N GLY A 62 5.83 33.31 -17.44
CA GLY A 62 7.23 33.11 -17.81
C GLY A 62 7.37 32.63 -19.26
N ILE A 63 6.68 31.56 -19.63
CA ILE A 63 6.70 30.98 -20.98
C ILE A 63 6.27 32.01 -22.02
N THR A 64 5.15 32.69 -21.78
CA THR A 64 4.63 33.70 -22.71
C THR A 64 5.59 34.87 -22.87
N SER A 65 6.13 35.39 -21.77
CA SER A 65 7.06 36.53 -21.80
C SER A 65 8.35 36.19 -22.54
N ILE A 66 8.91 35.01 -22.28
CA ILE A 66 10.13 34.55 -22.95
C ILE A 66 9.86 34.30 -24.45
N GLY A 67 8.71 33.72 -24.79
CA GLY A 67 8.29 33.52 -26.18
C GLY A 67 8.22 34.83 -26.96
N VAL A 68 7.58 35.86 -26.39
CA VAL A 68 7.50 37.19 -27.00
C VAL A 68 8.90 37.83 -27.15
N LEU A 69 9.73 37.77 -26.11
CA LEU A 69 11.10 38.30 -26.16
C LEU A 69 11.95 37.60 -27.22
N ASN A 70 11.88 36.27 -27.31
CA ASN A 70 12.58 35.51 -28.35
C ASN A 70 12.11 35.89 -29.76
N GLY A 71 10.81 36.10 -29.96
CA GLY A 71 10.26 36.58 -31.22
C GLY A 71 10.81 37.95 -31.62
N ILE A 72 10.77 38.92 -30.71
CA ILE A 72 11.22 40.30 -30.97
C ILE A 72 12.74 40.36 -31.18
N VAL A 73 13.52 39.77 -30.27
CA VAL A 73 14.99 39.76 -30.36
C VAL A 73 15.46 38.97 -31.57
N GLY A 74 14.81 37.84 -31.85
CA GLY A 74 15.09 37.00 -33.00
C GLY A 74 14.85 37.70 -34.33
N GLU A 75 13.71 38.38 -34.46
CA GLU A 75 13.40 39.17 -35.64
C GLU A 75 14.43 40.30 -35.83
N ALA A 76 14.69 41.10 -34.79
CA ALA A 76 15.62 42.23 -34.87
C ALA A 76 17.07 41.80 -35.17
N ALA A 77 17.50 40.64 -34.68
CA ALA A 77 18.87 40.18 -34.82
C ALA A 77 19.17 39.56 -36.19
N PHE A 78 18.21 38.86 -36.81
CA PHE A 78 18.48 38.02 -37.99
C PHE A 78 17.78 38.48 -39.27
N SER A 79 16.64 39.20 -39.18
CA SER A 79 15.85 39.57 -40.37
C SER A 79 16.60 40.51 -41.31
N ALA A 80 17.31 41.51 -40.78
CA ALA A 80 18.02 42.50 -41.61
C ALA A 80 19.17 41.87 -42.43
N GLY A 81 19.95 40.98 -41.81
CA GLY A 81 21.05 40.28 -42.48
C GLY A 81 20.55 39.33 -43.57
N LEU A 82 19.47 38.59 -43.28
CA LEU A 82 18.85 37.71 -44.27
C LEU A 82 18.20 38.49 -45.42
N ALA A 83 17.59 39.66 -45.15
CA ALA A 83 17.02 40.52 -46.18
C ALA A 83 18.09 41.01 -47.17
N GLN A 84 19.26 41.45 -46.68
CA GLN A 84 20.37 41.87 -47.54
C GLN A 84 20.87 40.72 -48.43
N TRP A 85 20.94 39.52 -47.88
CA TRP A 85 21.33 38.33 -48.63
C TRP A 85 20.30 37.97 -49.73
N LEU A 86 19.00 38.07 -49.44
CA LEU A 86 17.93 37.86 -50.42
C LEU A 86 17.91 38.92 -51.54
N VAL A 87 18.27 40.18 -51.24
CA VAL A 87 18.44 41.22 -52.27
C VAL A 87 19.57 40.86 -53.24
N GLN A 88 20.68 40.30 -52.74
CA GLN A 88 21.77 39.84 -53.60
C GLN A 88 21.35 38.69 -54.54
N TRP A 89 20.27 37.98 -54.21
CA TRP A 89 19.68 36.91 -55.02
C TRP A 89 18.60 37.39 -55.99
N GLY A 90 18.41 38.71 -56.13
CA GLY A 90 17.54 39.29 -57.15
C GLY A 90 16.10 39.58 -56.69
N LEU A 91 15.80 39.48 -55.39
CA LEU A 91 14.52 39.95 -54.85
C LEU A 91 14.48 41.47 -54.73
N SER A 92 13.31 42.07 -54.95
CA SER A 92 13.07 43.49 -54.67
C SER A 92 13.17 43.76 -53.17
N THR A 93 13.67 44.93 -52.77
CA THR A 93 13.88 45.31 -51.36
C THR A 93 12.64 45.09 -50.46
N PRO A 94 11.40 45.42 -50.88
CA PRO A 94 10.21 45.15 -50.07
C PRO A 94 9.93 43.65 -49.92
N ALA A 95 10.09 42.87 -51.00
CA ALA A 95 9.85 41.44 -50.98
C ALA A 95 10.90 40.69 -50.16
N ALA A 96 12.17 41.10 -50.25
CA ALA A 96 13.27 40.55 -49.47
C ALA A 96 13.10 40.78 -47.97
N SER A 97 12.67 41.98 -47.55
CA SER A 97 12.40 42.31 -46.14
C SER A 97 11.30 41.43 -45.54
N VAL A 98 10.12 41.38 -46.18
CA VAL A 98 8.99 40.56 -45.70
C VAL A 98 9.34 39.08 -45.67
N SER A 99 10.00 38.58 -46.71
CA SER A 99 10.40 37.16 -46.79
C SER A 99 11.43 36.81 -45.73
N ALA A 100 12.40 37.69 -45.48
CA ALA A 100 13.41 37.48 -44.44
C ALA A 100 12.79 37.42 -43.05
N THR A 101 11.93 38.38 -42.70
CA THR A 101 11.19 38.37 -41.44
C THR A 101 10.36 37.10 -41.30
N ALA A 102 9.62 36.69 -42.33
CA ALA A 102 8.82 35.47 -42.29
C ALA A 102 9.68 34.22 -42.05
N ILE A 103 10.78 34.05 -42.80
CA ILE A 103 11.68 32.90 -42.66
C ILE A 103 12.33 32.87 -41.27
N VAL A 104 12.83 34.01 -40.79
CA VAL A 104 13.48 34.12 -39.47
C VAL A 104 12.48 33.79 -38.36
N VAL A 105 11.30 34.41 -38.38
CA VAL A 105 10.26 34.17 -37.39
C VAL A 105 9.82 32.71 -37.41
N THR A 106 9.59 32.11 -38.58
CA THR A 106 9.24 30.68 -38.67
C THR A 106 10.34 29.78 -38.12
N LEU A 107 11.60 30.00 -38.48
CA LEU A 107 12.72 29.17 -38.03
C LEU A 107 12.94 29.28 -36.51
N ILE A 108 12.90 30.50 -35.98
CA ILE A 108 13.06 30.75 -34.54
C ILE A 108 11.87 30.18 -33.76
N THR A 109 10.65 30.35 -34.27
CA THR A 109 9.45 29.77 -33.66
C THR A 109 9.52 28.25 -33.62
N PHE A 110 9.85 27.61 -34.75
CA PHE A 110 10.01 26.16 -34.81
C PHE A 110 11.08 25.64 -33.84
N THR A 111 12.24 26.29 -33.81
CA THR A 111 13.33 25.94 -32.90
C THR A 111 12.93 26.13 -31.44
N THR A 112 12.23 27.22 -31.11
CA THR A 112 11.78 27.52 -29.75
C THR A 112 10.68 26.56 -29.29
N ILE A 113 9.75 26.19 -30.18
CA ILE A 113 8.72 25.19 -29.86
C ILE A 113 9.36 23.83 -29.58
N ILE A 114 10.33 23.38 -30.39
CA ILE A 114 10.97 22.08 -30.18
C ILE A 114 11.80 22.08 -28.89
N PHE A 115 12.79 22.96 -28.80
CA PHE A 115 13.79 22.93 -27.74
C PHE A 115 13.36 23.67 -26.47
N GLY A 116 12.47 24.64 -26.60
CA GLY A 116 11.97 25.43 -25.48
C GLY A 116 10.63 24.94 -24.93
N GLU A 117 9.93 24.01 -25.61
CA GLU A 117 8.62 23.55 -25.12
C GLU A 117 8.42 22.05 -25.25
N LEU A 118 8.38 21.48 -26.46
CA LEU A 118 7.99 20.08 -26.68
C LEU A 118 8.96 19.06 -26.07
N VAL A 119 10.26 19.19 -26.34
CA VAL A 119 11.28 18.27 -25.80
C VAL A 119 11.36 18.38 -24.27
N PRO A 120 11.45 19.59 -23.68
CA PRO A 120 11.43 19.74 -22.23
C PRO A 120 10.14 19.21 -21.58
N LYS A 121 8.97 19.47 -22.16
CA LYS A 121 7.70 18.89 -21.69
C LYS A 121 7.77 17.36 -21.69
N ARG A 122 8.28 16.76 -22.76
CA ARG A 122 8.42 15.30 -22.83
C ARG A 122 9.35 14.75 -21.75
N ILE A 123 10.44 15.44 -21.44
CA ILE A 123 11.34 15.07 -20.34
C ILE A 123 10.61 15.14 -18.99
N GLY A 124 9.86 16.23 -18.75
CA GLY A 124 9.05 16.39 -17.54
C GLY A 124 8.00 15.28 -17.35
N GLN A 125 7.41 14.77 -18.43
CA GLN A 125 6.48 13.64 -18.37
C GLN A 125 7.16 12.30 -18.07
N LEU A 126 8.36 12.08 -18.60
CA LEU A 126 9.07 10.81 -18.44
C LEU A 126 9.71 10.67 -17.06
N TYR A 127 10.12 11.79 -16.46
CA TYR A 127 10.79 11.82 -15.15
C TYR A 127 10.18 12.88 -14.22
N PRO A 128 8.88 12.81 -13.89
CA PRO A 128 8.16 13.89 -13.24
C PRO A 128 8.71 14.20 -11.85
N GLU A 129 8.88 13.22 -10.97
CA GLU A 129 9.32 13.49 -9.58
C GLU A 129 10.79 13.95 -9.53
N ALA A 130 11.65 13.38 -10.39
CA ALA A 130 13.07 13.73 -10.46
C ALA A 130 13.29 15.15 -10.97
N VAL A 131 12.49 15.60 -11.95
CA VAL A 131 12.52 16.99 -12.40
C VAL A 131 11.90 17.90 -11.34
N ALA A 132 10.71 17.54 -10.83
CA ALA A 132 9.96 18.35 -9.87
C ALA A 132 10.81 18.71 -8.65
N ARG A 133 11.53 17.75 -8.03
CA ARG A 133 12.39 18.02 -6.88
C ARG A 133 13.52 19.03 -7.15
N VAL A 134 14.04 19.06 -8.38
CA VAL A 134 15.13 19.97 -8.77
C VAL A 134 14.58 21.38 -9.04
N VAL A 135 13.48 21.47 -9.79
CA VAL A 135 12.93 22.75 -10.25
C VAL A 135 12.01 23.43 -9.23
N ALA A 136 11.47 22.68 -8.26
CA ALA A 136 10.49 23.21 -7.31
C ALA A 136 11.01 24.38 -6.47
N ARG A 137 12.27 24.37 -6.03
CA ARG A 137 12.80 25.45 -5.17
C ARG A 137 12.98 26.77 -5.94
N PRO A 138 13.63 26.78 -7.13
CA PRO A 138 13.63 27.96 -8.00
C PRO A 138 12.22 28.46 -8.34
N MET A 139 11.31 27.53 -8.66
CA MET A 139 9.93 27.88 -9.02
C MET A 139 9.15 28.47 -7.83
N ALA A 140 9.33 27.96 -6.61
CA ALA A 140 8.70 28.51 -5.41
C ALA A 140 9.15 29.94 -5.12
N TRP A 141 10.46 30.23 -5.31
CA TRP A 141 10.96 31.60 -5.19
C TRP A 141 10.35 32.51 -6.25
N LEU A 142 10.31 32.06 -7.51
CA LEU A 142 9.73 32.83 -8.60
C LEU A 142 8.22 33.07 -8.40
N ALA A 143 7.47 32.06 -7.98
CA ALA A 143 6.04 32.15 -7.68
C ALA A 143 5.76 33.16 -6.56
N LYS A 144 6.66 33.28 -5.57
CA LYS A 144 6.57 34.30 -4.53
C LYS A 144 6.80 35.71 -5.08
N VAL A 145 7.79 35.87 -5.98
CA VAL A 145 8.07 37.16 -6.64
C VAL A 145 6.95 37.58 -7.59
N ALA A 146 6.40 36.63 -8.36
CA ALA A 146 5.30 36.84 -9.30
C ALA A 146 3.92 36.95 -8.60
N GLY A 147 3.84 36.62 -7.31
CA GLY A 147 2.63 36.62 -6.49
C GLY A 147 1.69 37.84 -6.68
N PRO A 148 2.16 39.11 -6.62
CA PRO A 148 1.27 40.26 -6.80
C PRO A 148 0.64 40.32 -8.21
N PHE A 149 1.40 39.98 -9.25
CA PHE A 149 0.92 39.95 -10.63
C PHE A 149 -0.06 38.79 -10.84
N VAL A 150 0.25 37.62 -10.29
CA VAL A 150 -0.62 36.43 -10.37
C VAL A 150 -1.93 36.65 -9.61
N ARG A 151 -1.93 37.36 -8.48
CA ARG A 151 -3.18 37.73 -7.78
C ARG A 151 -4.09 38.61 -8.64
N LEU A 152 -3.52 39.58 -9.36
CA LEU A 152 -4.29 40.42 -10.29
C LEU A 152 -4.93 39.59 -11.41
N LEU A 153 -4.17 38.64 -11.98
CA LEU A 153 -4.67 37.68 -12.96
C LEU A 153 -5.79 36.80 -12.37
N SER A 154 -5.58 36.21 -11.18
CA SER A 154 -6.57 35.37 -10.52
C SER A 154 -7.87 36.12 -10.22
N LEU A 155 -7.79 37.37 -9.76
CA LEU A 155 -8.98 38.20 -9.53
C LEU A 155 -9.73 38.49 -10.83
N SER A 156 -8.98 38.71 -11.92
CA SER A 156 -9.55 38.94 -13.25
C SER A 156 -10.24 37.68 -13.78
N THR A 157 -9.62 36.50 -13.61
CA THR A 157 -10.19 35.20 -13.97
C THR A 157 -11.45 34.90 -13.16
N GLN A 158 -11.42 35.10 -11.84
CA GLN A 158 -12.60 34.91 -10.98
C GLN A 158 -13.72 35.89 -11.34
N GLY A 159 -13.40 37.14 -11.67
CA GLY A 159 -14.36 38.11 -12.19
C GLY A 159 -15.05 37.65 -13.47
N MET A 160 -14.28 37.08 -14.40
CA MET A 160 -14.83 36.52 -15.65
C MET A 160 -15.67 35.27 -15.40
N LEU A 161 -15.22 34.35 -14.56
CA LEU A 161 -15.98 33.15 -14.20
C LEU A 161 -17.31 33.51 -13.52
N LYS A 162 -17.31 34.52 -12.65
CA LYS A 162 -18.52 35.05 -12.02
C LYS A 162 -19.47 35.69 -13.05
N LEU A 163 -18.93 36.41 -14.04
CA LEU A 163 -19.71 36.97 -15.14
C LEU A 163 -20.37 35.86 -15.99
N MET A 164 -19.64 34.76 -16.21
CA MET A 164 -20.13 33.58 -16.93
C MET A 164 -21.02 32.65 -16.08
N ARG A 165 -21.18 32.93 -14.78
CA ARG A 165 -21.93 32.10 -13.81
C ARG A 165 -21.40 30.67 -13.68
N ILE A 166 -20.09 30.48 -13.81
CA ILE A 166 -19.43 29.19 -13.59
C ILE A 166 -19.00 29.13 -12.14
N ASP A 167 -19.53 28.16 -11.39
CA ASP A 167 -19.14 27.94 -10.00
C ASP A 167 -17.80 27.17 -9.96
N SER A 168 -16.78 27.79 -9.35
CA SER A 168 -15.42 27.25 -9.27
C SER A 168 -15.14 26.60 -7.91
N LYS A 169 -16.16 26.45 -7.05
CA LYS A 169 -16.06 25.78 -5.75
C LYS A 169 -16.54 24.34 -5.84
N GLY A 170 -15.95 23.55 -6.73
CA GLY A 170 -16.08 22.10 -6.68
C GLY A 170 -15.07 21.57 -5.66
N SER A 171 -15.44 21.48 -4.38
CA SER A 171 -14.79 20.51 -3.51
C SER A 171 -15.11 19.14 -4.08
N GLN A 172 -14.12 18.46 -4.66
CA GLN A 172 -14.26 17.04 -4.98
C GLN A 172 -14.49 16.32 -3.65
N GLU A 173 -15.71 15.84 -3.43
CA GLU A 173 -15.98 14.90 -2.35
C GLU A 173 -15.15 13.65 -2.66
N VAL A 174 -14.24 13.31 -1.75
CA VAL A 174 -13.38 12.14 -1.89
C VAL A 174 -14.28 10.91 -1.81
N THR A 175 -14.32 10.13 -2.89
CA THR A 175 -15.11 8.89 -2.93
C THR A 175 -14.29 7.70 -2.42
N GLU A 176 -14.96 6.60 -2.08
CA GLU A 176 -14.30 5.36 -1.67
C GLU A 176 -13.36 4.82 -2.76
N GLU A 177 -13.73 4.97 -4.03
CA GLU A 177 -12.89 4.58 -5.16
C GLU A 177 -11.60 5.40 -5.22
N GLU A 178 -11.67 6.69 -4.87
CA GLU A 178 -10.49 7.57 -4.83
C GLU A 178 -9.57 7.21 -3.65
N ILE A 179 -10.13 6.84 -2.50
CA ILE A 179 -9.37 6.33 -1.34
C ILE A 179 -8.68 5.01 -1.72
N THR A 180 -9.42 4.07 -2.32
CA THR A 180 -8.90 2.78 -2.74
C THR A 180 -7.80 2.94 -3.80
N ALA A 181 -7.99 3.83 -4.77
CA ALA A 181 -6.97 4.16 -5.76
C ALA A 181 -5.71 4.76 -5.13
N SER A 182 -5.88 5.64 -4.14
CA SER A 182 -4.76 6.23 -3.39
C SER A 182 -3.99 5.20 -2.58
N LEU A 183 -4.69 4.24 -1.94
CA LEU A 183 -4.06 3.14 -1.21
C LEU A 183 -3.27 2.22 -2.15
N ALA A 184 -3.84 1.85 -3.29
CA ALA A 184 -3.15 1.05 -4.31
C ALA A 184 -1.91 1.75 -4.88
N GLU A 185 -1.96 3.09 -4.99
CA GLU A 185 -0.79 3.89 -5.35
C GLU A 185 0.30 3.83 -4.26
N GLY A 186 -0.08 3.87 -2.98
CA GLY A 186 0.82 3.70 -1.84
C GLY A 186 1.55 2.35 -1.86
N VAL A 187 0.84 1.26 -2.17
CA VAL A 187 1.46 -0.08 -2.33
C VAL A 187 2.45 -0.10 -3.49
N SER A 188 2.05 0.44 -4.64
CA SER A 188 2.93 0.53 -5.83
C SER A 188 4.16 1.41 -5.60
N ALA A 189 4.06 2.36 -4.67
CA ALA A 189 5.17 3.21 -4.24
C ALA A 189 6.06 2.55 -3.17
N GLY A 190 5.69 1.38 -2.65
CA GLY A 190 6.40 0.68 -1.58
C GLY A 190 6.24 1.33 -0.20
N LEU A 191 5.20 2.16 -0.03
CA LEU A 191 4.88 2.83 1.23
C LEU A 191 3.95 2.01 2.14
N ILE A 192 3.15 1.16 1.52
CA ILE A 192 2.14 0.34 2.18
C ILE A 192 2.43 -1.10 1.76
N GLU A 193 2.39 -2.04 2.69
CA GLU A 193 2.52 -3.45 2.35
C GLU A 193 1.22 -4.00 1.76
N GLU A 194 1.30 -5.00 0.88
CA GLU A 194 0.10 -5.58 0.24
C GLU A 194 -0.90 -6.14 1.28
N HIS A 195 -0.38 -6.68 2.38
CA HIS A 195 -1.22 -7.23 3.45
C HIS A 195 -2.01 -6.13 4.19
N GLU A 196 -1.43 -4.94 4.40
CA GLU A 196 -2.09 -3.78 5.00
C GLU A 196 -3.18 -3.24 4.08
N HIS A 197 -2.90 -3.15 2.79
CA HIS A 197 -3.89 -2.76 1.78
C HIS A 197 -5.09 -3.72 1.74
N GLN A 198 -4.85 -5.03 1.82
CA GLN A 198 -5.90 -6.03 1.85
C GLN A 198 -6.77 -5.90 3.11
N MET A 199 -6.16 -5.65 4.28
CA MET A 199 -6.91 -5.42 5.53
C MET A 199 -7.82 -4.19 5.42
N VAL A 200 -7.30 -3.06 4.93
CA VAL A 200 -8.10 -1.83 4.78
C VAL A 200 -9.27 -2.06 3.81
N ARG A 201 -9.03 -2.76 2.69
CA ARG A 201 -10.10 -3.10 1.74
C ARG A 201 -11.17 -3.99 2.38
N ASN A 202 -10.77 -4.98 3.18
CA ASN A 202 -11.69 -5.84 3.89
C ASN A 202 -12.53 -5.09 4.92
N VAL A 203 -11.98 -4.06 5.57
CA VAL A 203 -12.74 -3.18 6.49
C VAL A 203 -13.84 -2.42 5.74
N PHE A 204 -13.55 -1.85 4.57
CA PHE A 204 -14.58 -1.20 3.75
C PHE A 204 -15.69 -2.17 3.33
N HIS A 205 -15.31 -3.38 2.90
CA HIS A 205 -16.29 -4.41 2.54
C HIS A 205 -17.10 -4.94 3.72
N LEU A 206 -16.63 -4.81 4.97
CA LEU A 206 -17.33 -5.29 6.15
C LEU A 206 -18.67 -4.58 6.36
N ASP A 207 -18.79 -3.33 5.90
CA ASP A 207 -20.00 -2.52 6.03
C ASP A 207 -21.17 -3.07 5.22
N ASP A 208 -20.90 -3.63 4.04
CA ASP A 208 -21.91 -4.24 3.16
C ASP A 208 -21.95 -5.78 3.23
N ARG A 209 -21.03 -6.40 3.97
CA ARG A 209 -20.91 -7.86 4.00
C ARG A 209 -21.98 -8.48 4.90
N PRO A 210 -22.87 -9.35 4.34
CA PRO A 210 -23.90 -10.01 5.14
C PRO A 210 -23.29 -11.09 6.03
N LEU A 211 -23.87 -11.28 7.22
CA LEU A 211 -23.42 -12.30 8.19
C LEU A 211 -23.41 -13.71 7.60
N THR A 212 -24.35 -14.02 6.70
CA THR A 212 -24.45 -15.32 6.02
C THR A 212 -23.21 -15.69 5.21
N SER A 213 -22.39 -14.71 4.82
CA SER A 213 -21.13 -14.93 4.08
C SER A 213 -19.91 -15.15 4.98
N MET A 214 -20.08 -15.06 6.30
CA MET A 214 -19.02 -15.18 7.30
C MET A 214 -19.33 -16.26 8.35
N MET A 215 -20.61 -16.58 8.56
CA MET A 215 -21.03 -17.53 9.56
C MET A 215 -20.57 -18.96 9.25
N THR A 216 -20.35 -19.74 10.30
CA THR A 216 -20.34 -21.19 10.18
C THR A 216 -21.78 -21.65 9.89
N PRO A 217 -22.06 -22.27 8.73
CA PRO A 217 -23.41 -22.68 8.36
C PRO A 217 -23.99 -23.70 9.35
N ARG A 218 -25.31 -23.69 9.54
CA ARG A 218 -26.02 -24.61 10.45
C ARG A 218 -25.59 -26.08 10.33
N GLY A 219 -25.34 -26.55 9.11
CA GLY A 219 -24.95 -27.94 8.84
C GLY A 219 -23.60 -28.33 9.42
N ASP A 220 -22.70 -27.36 9.60
CA ASP A 220 -21.33 -27.57 10.06
C ASP A 220 -21.18 -27.31 11.57
N ILE A 221 -22.25 -26.87 12.24
CA ILE A 221 -22.24 -26.60 13.68
C ILE A 221 -22.22 -27.92 14.47
N GLN A 222 -21.15 -28.13 15.22
CA GLN A 222 -21.09 -29.17 16.24
C GLN A 222 -21.71 -28.67 17.56
N TRP A 223 -22.62 -29.44 18.14
CA TRP A 223 -23.34 -29.08 19.37
C TRP A 223 -23.49 -30.28 20.32
N LEU A 224 -23.84 -30.00 21.57
CA LEU A 224 -24.02 -31.00 22.64
C LEU A 224 -25.48 -31.06 23.10
N ASP A 225 -25.97 -32.27 23.37
CA ASP A 225 -27.33 -32.45 23.90
C ASP A 225 -27.40 -32.00 25.37
N ALA A 226 -28.42 -31.19 25.68
CA ALA A 226 -28.64 -30.58 26.98
C ALA A 226 -28.84 -31.59 28.12
N ASN A 227 -29.26 -32.82 27.82
CA ASN A 227 -29.50 -33.88 28.81
C ASN A 227 -28.24 -34.69 29.14
N LEU A 228 -27.12 -34.44 28.47
CA LEU A 228 -25.88 -35.16 28.75
C LEU A 228 -25.35 -34.75 30.14
N THR A 229 -24.75 -35.72 30.83
CA THR A 229 -23.91 -35.43 32.00
C THR A 229 -22.51 -35.01 31.55
N THR A 230 -21.74 -34.36 32.43
CA THR A 230 -20.37 -33.91 32.13
C THR A 230 -19.48 -35.01 31.54
N PRO A 231 -19.44 -36.25 32.09
CA PRO A 231 -18.64 -37.34 31.50
C PRO A 231 -19.10 -37.74 30.10
N GLN A 232 -20.42 -37.75 29.85
CA GLN A 232 -20.99 -38.11 28.55
C GLN A 232 -20.70 -37.03 27.51
N ALA A 233 -20.79 -35.76 27.88
CA ALA A 233 -20.43 -34.62 27.05
C ALA A 233 -18.95 -34.67 26.63
N MET A 234 -18.05 -34.94 27.58
CA MET A 234 -16.62 -35.10 27.30
C MET A 234 -16.33 -36.29 26.38
N ALA A 235 -17.01 -37.42 26.58
CA ALA A 235 -16.92 -38.57 25.67
C ALA A 235 -17.41 -38.20 24.26
N ARG A 236 -18.49 -37.42 24.15
CA ARG A 236 -19.04 -36.96 22.88
C ARG A 236 -18.08 -36.02 22.14
N ILE A 237 -17.50 -35.04 22.83
CA ILE A 237 -16.48 -34.13 22.27
C ILE A 237 -15.31 -34.95 21.70
N ASN A 238 -14.81 -35.93 22.46
CA ASN A 238 -13.71 -36.79 22.01
C ASN A 238 -14.04 -37.62 20.77
N GLN A 239 -15.30 -37.97 20.54
CA GLN A 239 -15.75 -38.69 19.33
C GLN A 239 -15.86 -37.77 18.11
N MET A 240 -16.08 -36.47 18.29
CA MET A 240 -16.24 -35.49 17.22
C MET A 240 -14.91 -34.93 16.68
N ARG A 241 -13.76 -35.44 17.15
CA ARG A 241 -12.38 -34.97 16.91
C ARG A 241 -11.85 -35.00 15.47
N VAL A 242 -12.70 -35.07 14.45
CA VAL A 242 -12.26 -35.24 13.05
C VAL A 242 -11.36 -34.08 12.58
N ASP A 243 -11.62 -32.84 13.04
CA ASP A 243 -10.88 -31.62 12.63
C ASP A 243 -10.33 -30.78 13.82
N GLY A 244 -10.24 -31.38 15.01
CA GLY A 244 -9.82 -30.71 16.25
C GLY A 244 -10.94 -30.57 17.29
N ASN A 245 -10.63 -29.94 18.43
CA ASN A 245 -11.61 -29.62 19.49
C ASN A 245 -11.90 -28.13 19.49
N HIS A 246 -13.18 -27.76 19.55
CA HIS A 246 -13.58 -26.36 19.75
C HIS A 246 -13.48 -25.99 21.24
N SER A 247 -13.22 -24.72 21.53
CA SER A 247 -13.16 -24.24 22.92
C SER A 247 -14.57 -24.11 23.55
N TRP A 248 -15.59 -23.91 22.71
CA TRP A 248 -16.98 -23.67 23.09
C TRP A 248 -17.90 -24.50 22.21
N TYR A 249 -18.98 -25.00 22.81
CA TYR A 249 -20.01 -25.76 22.13
C TYR A 249 -21.40 -25.19 22.46
N PRO A 250 -22.30 -25.07 21.46
CA PRO A 250 -23.72 -24.90 21.70
C PRO A 250 -24.29 -26.07 22.50
N VAL A 251 -25.18 -25.78 23.43
CA VAL A 251 -25.96 -26.77 24.18
C VAL A 251 -27.41 -26.68 23.72
N CYS A 252 -27.93 -27.76 23.15
CA CYS A 252 -29.25 -27.77 22.50
C CYS A 252 -30.10 -28.93 23.01
N ARG A 253 -31.42 -28.76 22.98
CA ARG A 253 -32.38 -29.84 23.27
C ARG A 253 -32.90 -30.41 21.96
N GLU A 254 -32.65 -31.70 21.71
CA GLU A 254 -33.03 -32.44 20.49
C GLU A 254 -32.36 -31.98 19.19
N ASN A 255 -32.32 -30.67 18.90
CA ASN A 255 -31.76 -30.10 17.69
C ASN A 255 -31.34 -28.62 17.88
N LEU A 256 -30.61 -28.08 16.90
CA LEU A 256 -30.13 -26.69 16.87
C LEU A 256 -31.23 -25.61 16.89
N GLY A 257 -32.50 -25.96 16.66
CA GLY A 257 -33.63 -25.04 16.81
C GLY A 257 -33.98 -24.72 18.27
N HIS A 258 -33.49 -25.50 19.23
CA HIS A 258 -33.73 -25.29 20.66
C HIS A 258 -32.42 -25.13 21.44
N VAL A 259 -31.68 -24.06 21.15
CA VAL A 259 -30.46 -23.70 21.88
C VAL A 259 -30.80 -23.27 23.31
N GLN A 260 -30.29 -24.01 24.29
CA GLN A 260 -30.42 -23.66 25.71
C GLN A 260 -29.31 -22.69 26.16
N GLY A 261 -28.15 -22.78 25.53
CA GLY A 261 -27.01 -21.92 25.84
C GLY A 261 -25.72 -22.37 25.18
N VAL A 262 -24.59 -21.97 25.74
CA VAL A 262 -23.24 -22.34 25.32
C VAL A 262 -22.42 -22.81 26.52
N ILE A 263 -21.48 -23.73 26.30
CA ILE A 263 -20.59 -24.22 27.35
C ILE A 263 -19.16 -24.33 26.83
N SER A 264 -18.19 -24.00 27.68
CA SER A 264 -16.76 -24.14 27.34
C SER A 264 -16.21 -25.50 27.78
N VAL A 265 -15.23 -26.02 27.04
CA VAL A 265 -14.50 -27.24 27.44
C VAL A 265 -13.77 -27.04 28.76
N SER A 266 -13.21 -25.84 28.98
CA SER A 266 -12.59 -25.49 30.26
C SER A 266 -13.55 -25.57 31.45
N GLN A 267 -14.81 -25.15 31.25
CA GLN A 267 -15.84 -25.24 32.28
C GLN A 267 -16.19 -26.72 32.54
N LEU A 268 -16.40 -27.52 31.50
CA LEU A 268 -16.66 -28.95 31.63
C LEU A 268 -15.55 -29.68 32.42
N LEU A 269 -14.29 -29.35 32.16
CA LEU A 269 -13.14 -29.93 32.85
C LEU A 269 -13.02 -29.51 34.32
N SER A 270 -13.59 -28.35 34.68
CA SER A 270 -13.56 -27.83 36.05
C SER A 270 -14.66 -28.41 36.95
N LEU A 271 -15.66 -29.08 36.36
CA LEU A 271 -16.78 -29.65 37.10
C LEU A 271 -16.39 -30.98 37.78
N PRO A 272 -16.95 -31.30 38.96
CA PRO A 272 -16.71 -32.58 39.64
C PRO A 272 -17.19 -33.77 38.79
N ALA A 273 -16.45 -34.88 38.81
CA ALA A 273 -16.80 -36.08 38.05
C ALA A 273 -18.07 -36.80 38.58
N ASP A 274 -18.42 -36.56 39.84
CA ASP A 274 -19.59 -37.15 40.54
C ASP A 274 -20.84 -36.26 40.45
N ASP A 275 -20.80 -35.25 39.59
CA ASP A 275 -21.90 -34.33 39.39
C ASP A 275 -22.97 -34.92 38.46
N GLU A 276 -24.17 -35.13 39.01
CA GLU A 276 -25.31 -35.68 38.28
C GLU A 276 -26.12 -34.62 37.50
N HIS A 277 -25.77 -33.33 37.62
CA HIS A 277 -26.47 -32.30 36.86
C HIS A 277 -26.21 -32.43 35.35
N THR A 278 -27.23 -32.10 34.56
CA THR A 278 -27.14 -32.09 33.10
C THR A 278 -26.44 -30.84 32.59
N LEU A 279 -25.97 -30.87 31.34
CA LEU A 279 -25.34 -29.71 30.70
C LEU A 279 -26.21 -28.45 30.72
N GLU A 280 -27.53 -28.61 30.66
CA GLU A 280 -28.49 -27.50 30.74
C GLU A 280 -28.28 -26.64 32.00
N HIS A 281 -27.93 -27.25 33.13
CA HIS A 281 -27.70 -26.53 34.38
C HIS A 281 -26.49 -25.58 34.31
N TYR A 282 -25.50 -25.92 33.48
CA TYR A 282 -24.22 -25.20 33.38
C TYR A 282 -24.11 -24.32 32.13
N ALA A 283 -25.08 -24.41 31.22
CA ALA A 283 -25.10 -23.66 29.98
C ALA A 283 -25.21 -22.15 30.25
N GLN A 284 -24.31 -21.38 29.65
CA GLN A 284 -24.34 -19.92 29.69
C GLN A 284 -25.30 -19.38 28.63
N THR A 285 -25.86 -18.20 28.85
CA THR A 285 -26.85 -17.59 27.93
C THR A 285 -26.29 -17.45 26.51
N ALA A 286 -27.03 -17.97 25.53
CA ALA A 286 -26.76 -17.79 24.11
C ALA A 286 -27.22 -16.41 23.63
N HIS A 287 -26.44 -15.78 22.76
CA HIS A 287 -26.79 -14.49 22.14
C HIS A 287 -27.19 -14.73 20.69
N PHE A 288 -28.25 -14.04 20.25
CA PHE A 288 -28.83 -14.20 18.92
C PHE A 288 -28.81 -12.87 18.18
N VAL A 289 -28.54 -12.93 16.88
CA VAL A 289 -28.50 -11.79 15.97
C VAL A 289 -29.28 -12.12 14.70
N PRO A 290 -30.04 -11.17 14.14
CA PRO A 290 -30.74 -11.40 12.88
C PRO A 290 -29.74 -11.48 11.71
N GLU A 291 -30.02 -12.31 10.71
CA GLU A 291 -29.18 -12.45 9.51
C GLU A 291 -29.07 -11.19 8.65
N THR A 292 -29.96 -10.22 8.89
CA THR A 292 -30.00 -8.94 8.17
C THR A 292 -28.91 -7.95 8.57
N LEU A 293 -28.18 -8.21 9.68
CA LEU A 293 -27.10 -7.32 10.10
C LEU A 293 -25.90 -7.40 9.16
N THR A 294 -25.11 -6.33 9.16
CA THR A 294 -23.81 -6.29 8.49
C THR A 294 -22.69 -6.70 9.43
N GLY A 295 -21.51 -6.98 8.88
CA GLY A 295 -20.33 -7.27 9.67
C GLY A 295 -19.93 -6.13 10.63
N MET A 296 -20.15 -4.88 10.22
CA MET A 296 -19.88 -3.70 11.04
C MET A 296 -20.86 -3.59 12.22
N GLU A 297 -22.16 -3.77 11.96
CA GLU A 297 -23.19 -3.76 13.01
C GLU A 297 -22.96 -4.89 14.03
N LEU A 298 -22.54 -6.07 13.55
CA LEU A 298 -22.16 -7.17 14.43
C LEU A 298 -20.95 -6.80 15.30
N LEU A 299 -19.92 -6.18 14.74
CA LEU A 299 -18.74 -5.74 15.49
C LEU A 299 -19.11 -4.76 16.61
N GLU A 300 -20.02 -3.82 16.33
CA GLU A 300 -20.56 -2.91 17.34
C GLU A 300 -21.30 -3.66 18.44
N GLN A 301 -22.14 -4.63 18.07
CA GLN A 301 -22.87 -5.46 19.02
C GLN A 301 -21.93 -6.31 19.89
N MET A 302 -20.85 -6.86 19.33
CA MET A 302 -19.82 -7.58 20.09
C MET A 302 -19.05 -6.69 21.06
N ARG A 303 -18.84 -5.42 20.70
CA ARG A 303 -18.17 -4.44 21.56
C ARG A 303 -19.02 -4.10 22.78
N ASP A 304 -20.33 -3.95 22.59
CA ASP A 304 -21.27 -3.62 23.66
C ASP A 304 -21.64 -4.84 24.51
N GLN A 305 -21.74 -6.02 23.89
CA GLN A 305 -22.06 -7.29 24.52
C GLN A 305 -21.00 -8.34 24.14
N PRO A 306 -19.91 -8.46 24.92
CA PRO A 306 -18.83 -9.38 24.61
C PRO A 306 -19.31 -10.83 24.79
N SER A 307 -19.79 -11.43 23.69
CA SER A 307 -20.12 -12.85 23.61
C SER A 307 -19.01 -13.62 22.91
N ARG A 308 -18.76 -14.85 23.36
CA ARG A 308 -17.81 -15.77 22.72
C ARG A 308 -18.36 -16.38 21.43
N MET A 309 -19.68 -16.41 21.31
CA MET A 309 -20.42 -17.03 20.22
C MET A 309 -21.77 -16.34 20.07
N MET A 310 -22.18 -16.08 18.84
CA MET A 310 -23.48 -15.52 18.49
C MET A 310 -24.16 -16.42 17.46
N PHE A 311 -25.45 -16.64 17.62
CA PHE A 311 -26.25 -17.44 16.69
C PHE A 311 -26.97 -16.51 15.72
N VAL A 312 -26.81 -16.78 14.44
CA VAL A 312 -27.49 -16.04 13.38
C VAL A 312 -28.86 -16.68 13.15
N VAL A 313 -29.92 -15.88 13.22
CA VAL A 313 -31.30 -16.34 13.05
C VAL A 313 -32.02 -15.64 11.90
N ASP A 314 -32.96 -16.35 11.29
CA ASP A 314 -33.87 -15.81 10.27
C ASP A 314 -35.09 -15.09 10.89
N GLU A 315 -36.02 -14.62 10.05
CA GLU A 315 -37.25 -13.96 10.48
C GLU A 315 -38.22 -14.85 11.26
N TYR A 316 -38.05 -16.17 11.19
CA TYR A 316 -38.84 -17.16 11.92
C TYR A 316 -38.18 -17.56 13.25
N GLY A 317 -36.98 -17.06 13.52
CA GLY A 317 -36.19 -17.37 14.72
C GLY A 317 -35.43 -18.69 14.62
N GLU A 318 -35.31 -19.28 13.42
CA GLU A 318 -34.50 -20.47 13.24
C GLU A 318 -33.02 -20.12 13.11
N VAL A 319 -32.16 -20.92 13.73
CA VAL A 319 -30.70 -20.76 13.63
C VAL A 319 -30.23 -21.14 12.23
N GLN A 320 -29.66 -20.18 11.52
CA GLN A 320 -29.06 -20.34 10.20
C GLN A 320 -27.54 -20.60 10.26
N GLY A 321 -26.90 -20.14 11.34
CA GLY A 321 -25.47 -20.32 11.55
C GLY A 321 -24.99 -19.81 12.90
N LEU A 322 -23.67 -19.85 13.11
CA LEU A 322 -23.02 -19.19 14.25
C LEU A 322 -21.82 -18.36 13.81
N LEU A 323 -21.50 -17.35 14.61
CA LEU A 323 -20.35 -16.46 14.43
C LEU A 323 -19.61 -16.28 15.75
N THR A 324 -18.31 -16.10 15.64
CA THR A 324 -17.38 -15.85 16.74
C THR A 324 -16.55 -14.59 16.47
N PRO A 325 -15.88 -14.02 17.48
CA PRO A 325 -14.96 -12.90 17.24
C PRO A 325 -13.82 -13.26 16.28
N LEU A 326 -13.46 -14.54 16.19
CA LEU A 326 -12.42 -15.02 15.29
C LEU A 326 -12.85 -14.88 13.83
N ASP A 327 -14.10 -15.23 13.49
CA ASP A 327 -14.63 -15.13 12.13
C ASP A 327 -14.65 -13.68 11.63
N LEU A 328 -14.94 -12.72 12.53
CA LEU A 328 -14.84 -11.29 12.25
C LEU A 328 -13.39 -10.84 12.04
N LEU A 329 -12.47 -11.33 12.87
CA LEU A 329 -11.05 -11.04 12.71
C LEU A 329 -10.53 -11.59 11.38
N GLU A 330 -10.90 -12.81 11.00
CA GLU A 330 -10.54 -13.43 9.72
C GLU A 330 -11.16 -12.70 8.53
N ALA A 331 -12.38 -12.19 8.67
CA ALA A 331 -12.99 -11.37 7.63
C ALA A 331 -12.21 -10.09 7.35
N ILE A 332 -11.54 -9.51 8.36
CA ILE A 332 -10.69 -8.32 8.21
C ILE A 332 -9.27 -8.69 7.77
N THR A 333 -8.65 -9.64 8.46
CA THR A 333 -7.22 -9.98 8.31
C THR A 333 -6.94 -10.99 7.20
N GLY A 334 -7.97 -11.66 6.68
CA GLY A 334 -7.84 -12.84 5.82
C GLY A 334 -7.76 -14.13 6.64
N GLU A 335 -7.61 -15.27 5.97
CA GLU A 335 -7.44 -16.57 6.66
C GLU A 335 -6.25 -16.49 7.63
N LEU A 336 -6.55 -16.53 8.93
CA LEU A 336 -5.56 -16.75 9.95
C LEU A 336 -5.16 -18.20 9.80
N LYS A 337 -4.07 -18.46 9.07
CA LYS A 337 -3.54 -19.83 8.98
C LYS A 337 -3.45 -20.36 10.41
N PRO A 338 -4.16 -21.45 10.72
CA PRO A 338 -4.18 -21.98 12.07
C PRO A 338 -2.73 -22.23 12.47
N ASP A 339 -2.39 -21.69 13.64
CA ASP A 339 -1.08 -21.71 14.29
C ASP A 339 -0.18 -22.80 13.69
N THR A 340 0.80 -22.37 12.90
CA THR A 340 1.81 -23.30 12.39
C THR A 340 2.58 -23.77 13.60
N GLN A 341 2.22 -24.96 14.12
CA GLN A 341 2.82 -25.67 15.26
C GLN A 341 4.14 -25.04 15.74
N THR A 342 4.03 -24.08 16.66
CA THR A 342 5.15 -23.30 17.20
C THR A 342 6.09 -24.16 18.06
N GLU A 343 5.80 -25.46 18.22
CA GLU A 343 6.52 -26.37 19.13
C GLU A 343 7.62 -27.25 18.48
N ALA A 344 7.96 -27.13 17.20
CA ALA A 344 9.02 -28.00 16.64
C ALA A 344 10.03 -27.34 15.69
N TRP A 345 10.17 -26.01 15.69
CA TRP A 345 11.27 -25.40 14.92
C TRP A 345 12.64 -25.77 15.49
N ALA A 346 12.75 -25.94 16.81
CA ALA A 346 14.02 -26.22 17.49
C ALA A 346 13.84 -27.30 18.56
N THR A 347 14.62 -28.38 18.49
CA THR A 347 14.67 -29.41 19.53
C THR A 347 16.11 -29.57 20.01
N GLN A 348 16.36 -29.27 21.28
CA GLN A 348 17.67 -29.48 21.87
C GLN A 348 17.88 -30.96 22.18
N ARG A 349 19.00 -31.52 21.74
CA ARG A 349 19.41 -32.89 22.00
C ARG A 349 20.20 -32.98 23.32
N ALA A 350 20.30 -34.20 23.86
CA ALA A 350 20.98 -34.46 25.13
C ALA A 350 22.48 -34.12 25.14
N ASP A 351 23.10 -34.01 23.95
CA ASP A 351 24.49 -33.61 23.74
C ASP A 351 24.70 -32.09 23.68
N GLY A 352 23.63 -31.30 23.81
CA GLY A 352 23.65 -29.84 23.73
C GLY A 352 23.54 -29.27 22.31
N SER A 353 23.50 -30.12 21.28
CA SER A 353 23.22 -29.71 19.90
C SER A 353 21.73 -29.40 19.69
N TRP A 354 21.42 -28.61 18.67
CA TRP A 354 20.05 -28.25 18.31
C TRP A 354 19.67 -28.84 16.97
N LEU A 355 18.58 -29.61 16.92
CA LEU A 355 17.93 -29.97 15.68
C LEU A 355 16.95 -28.86 15.29
N LEU A 356 17.16 -28.25 14.13
CA LEU A 356 16.46 -27.08 13.64
C LEU A 356 15.71 -27.40 12.34
N ASP A 357 14.54 -26.80 12.18
CA ASP A 357 13.78 -26.83 10.93
C ASP A 357 14.33 -25.82 9.92
N GLY A 358 14.48 -26.23 8.66
CA GLY A 358 14.97 -25.37 7.59
C GLY A 358 14.06 -24.17 7.30
N LEU A 359 12.77 -24.27 7.64
CA LEU A 359 11.80 -23.17 7.53
C LEU A 359 11.79 -22.24 8.75
N MET A 360 12.60 -22.53 9.78
CA MET A 360 12.73 -21.65 10.96
C MET A 360 13.02 -20.20 10.52
N PRO A 361 12.22 -19.22 10.97
CA PRO A 361 12.50 -17.81 10.74
C PRO A 361 13.84 -17.39 11.33
N VAL A 362 14.60 -16.57 10.61
CA VAL A 362 15.94 -16.13 11.03
C VAL A 362 15.94 -15.42 12.39
N ASN A 363 14.89 -14.64 12.68
CA ASN A 363 14.76 -13.93 13.96
C ASN A 363 14.62 -14.91 15.14
N GLU A 364 13.89 -16.01 14.93
CA GLU A 364 13.75 -17.08 15.94
C GLU A 364 15.07 -17.83 16.12
N LEU A 365 15.79 -18.12 15.03
CA LEU A 365 17.14 -18.70 15.08
C LEU A 365 18.09 -17.85 15.94
N LYS A 366 18.13 -16.52 15.70
CA LYS A 366 18.96 -15.58 16.46
C LYS A 366 18.61 -15.58 17.94
N SER A 367 17.32 -15.53 18.26
CA SER A 367 16.82 -15.58 19.64
C SER A 367 17.21 -16.87 20.35
N ARG A 368 17.09 -18.03 19.68
CA ARG A 368 17.35 -19.35 20.25
C ARG A 368 18.83 -19.65 20.47
N LEU A 369 19.67 -19.25 19.52
CA LEU A 369 21.12 -19.53 19.54
C LEU A 369 21.96 -18.35 20.07
N ASP A 370 21.31 -17.27 20.51
CA ASP A 370 21.93 -16.02 20.97
C ASP A 370 22.93 -15.41 19.95
N ILE A 371 22.56 -15.46 18.67
CA ILE A 371 23.39 -14.94 17.56
C ILE A 371 23.05 -13.47 17.33
N LYS A 372 24.04 -12.59 17.46
CA LYS A 372 23.86 -11.13 17.32
C LYS A 372 23.79 -10.68 15.87
N ASP A 373 24.73 -11.14 15.04
CA ASP A 373 24.91 -10.69 13.67
C ASP A 373 24.91 -11.88 12.70
N LEU A 374 24.19 -11.76 11.58
CA LEU A 374 24.19 -12.74 10.50
C LEU A 374 24.68 -12.11 9.18
N PRO A 375 25.28 -12.91 8.26
CA PRO A 375 25.83 -12.38 7.02
C PRO A 375 24.78 -11.72 6.12
N ALA A 376 24.92 -10.42 5.86
CA ALA A 376 24.05 -9.65 4.94
C ALA A 376 22.56 -9.55 5.35
N GLU A 377 22.28 -9.56 6.65
CA GLU A 377 20.95 -9.37 7.24
C GLU A 377 20.30 -8.04 6.79
N ASP A 378 21.10 -6.97 6.71
CA ASP A 378 20.75 -5.62 6.24
C ASP A 378 20.31 -5.55 4.77
N LYS A 379 20.52 -6.62 3.99
CA LYS A 379 20.17 -6.68 2.56
C LYS A 379 18.90 -7.49 2.28
N GLY A 380 18.25 -8.07 3.30
CA GLY A 380 16.97 -8.79 3.18
C GLY A 380 17.01 -9.97 2.20
N ARG A 381 18.15 -10.67 2.09
CA ARG A 381 18.36 -11.71 1.06
C ARG A 381 17.82 -13.08 1.43
N TYR A 382 17.44 -13.29 2.68
CA TYR A 382 16.92 -14.56 3.20
C TYR A 382 16.05 -14.29 4.43
N ASN A 383 15.02 -15.12 4.63
CA ASN A 383 14.06 -15.00 5.75
C ASN A 383 14.04 -16.23 6.67
N THR A 384 14.60 -17.36 6.20
CA THR A 384 14.61 -18.65 6.92
C THR A 384 16.02 -19.22 7.05
N LEU A 385 16.21 -20.18 7.95
CA LEU A 385 17.48 -20.91 8.13
C LEU A 385 17.98 -21.54 6.82
N ALA A 386 17.11 -22.23 6.08
CA ALA A 386 17.48 -22.80 4.78
C ALA A 386 17.93 -21.72 3.79
N GLY A 387 17.24 -20.57 3.76
CA GLY A 387 17.61 -19.43 2.92
C GLY A 387 18.98 -18.84 3.28
N LEU A 388 19.26 -18.71 4.57
CA LEU A 388 20.56 -18.27 5.10
C LEU A 388 21.68 -19.22 4.66
N LEU A 389 21.50 -20.52 4.86
CA LEU A 389 22.51 -21.53 4.52
C LEU A 389 22.77 -21.58 3.00
N LEU A 390 21.72 -21.51 2.19
CA LEU A 390 21.85 -21.42 0.72
C LEU A 390 22.59 -20.15 0.28
N TYR A 391 22.29 -19.01 0.92
CA TYR A 391 22.95 -17.75 0.62
C TYR A 391 24.46 -17.82 0.91
N VAL A 392 24.84 -18.42 2.05
CA VAL A 392 26.24 -18.59 2.45
C VAL A 392 26.95 -19.61 1.57
N LEU A 393 26.28 -20.71 1.22
CA LEU A 393 26.82 -21.76 0.36
C LEU A 393 27.03 -21.29 -1.10
N GLY A 394 26.13 -20.47 -1.62
CA GLY A 394 26.16 -19.99 -3.01
C GLY A 394 25.97 -21.08 -4.08
N GLN A 395 25.61 -22.31 -3.67
CA GLN A 395 25.43 -23.48 -4.53
C GLN A 395 24.31 -24.38 -3.97
N LEU A 396 23.92 -25.41 -4.73
CA LEU A 396 22.93 -26.38 -4.27
C LEU A 396 23.46 -27.18 -3.06
N PRO A 397 22.64 -27.38 -2.02
CA PRO A 397 23.05 -28.02 -0.78
C PRO A 397 23.14 -29.54 -0.97
N VAL A 398 23.98 -30.18 -0.17
CA VAL A 398 24.11 -31.64 -0.09
C VAL A 398 23.93 -32.07 1.37
N GLU A 399 23.30 -33.22 1.61
CA GLU A 399 23.21 -33.83 2.94
C GLU A 399 24.61 -34.07 3.53
N GLY A 400 24.77 -33.84 4.83
CA GLY A 400 26.05 -33.91 5.55
C GLY A 400 26.98 -32.72 5.32
N GLN A 401 26.55 -31.71 4.56
CA GLN A 401 27.35 -30.49 4.36
C GLN A 401 27.32 -29.61 5.61
N CYS A 402 28.50 -29.22 6.08
CA CYS A 402 28.66 -28.35 7.25
C CYS A 402 29.01 -26.91 6.84
N ILE A 403 28.39 -25.95 7.51
CA ILE A 403 28.56 -24.52 7.29
C ILE A 403 28.90 -23.86 8.63
N ASP A 404 30.00 -23.12 8.65
CA ASP A 404 30.47 -22.40 9.83
C ASP A 404 29.87 -20.98 9.84
N LEU A 405 29.18 -20.64 10.93
CA LEU A 405 28.60 -19.33 11.17
C LEU A 405 28.90 -18.89 12.61
N GLY A 406 30.08 -18.29 12.80
CA GLY A 406 30.48 -17.67 14.06
C GLY A 406 30.82 -18.71 15.12
N GLU A 407 30.02 -18.80 16.19
CA GLU A 407 30.20 -19.79 17.25
C GLU A 407 29.45 -21.11 16.98
N TRP A 408 28.79 -21.24 15.82
CA TRP A 408 27.92 -22.37 15.52
C TRP A 408 28.30 -23.04 14.21
N LEU A 409 28.33 -24.37 14.23
CA LEU A 409 28.45 -25.23 13.07
C LEU A 409 27.08 -25.79 12.70
N PHE A 410 26.63 -25.50 11.47
CA PHE A 410 25.36 -25.98 10.93
C PHE A 410 25.59 -27.12 9.94
N GLU A 411 25.13 -28.32 10.25
CA GLU A 411 25.17 -29.49 9.38
C GLU A 411 23.80 -29.77 8.76
N ILE A 412 23.73 -29.94 7.45
CA ILE A 412 22.49 -30.29 6.75
C ILE A 412 22.20 -31.78 6.99
N VAL A 413 21.13 -32.08 7.71
CA VAL A 413 20.77 -33.45 8.09
C VAL A 413 19.87 -34.10 7.05
N ASP A 414 18.92 -33.34 6.50
CA ASP A 414 17.92 -33.85 5.58
C ASP A 414 17.56 -32.81 4.50
N LEU A 415 17.36 -33.30 3.28
CA LEU A 415 16.94 -32.51 2.13
C LEU A 415 15.60 -33.03 1.59
N ASP A 416 14.61 -32.14 1.54
CA ASP A 416 13.39 -32.38 0.79
C ASP A 416 13.57 -31.92 -0.67
N ALA A 417 13.94 -32.87 -1.52
CA ALA A 417 14.30 -32.70 -2.93
C ALA A 417 15.49 -31.74 -3.20
N ARG A 418 15.25 -30.42 -3.17
CA ARG A 418 16.28 -29.37 -3.35
C ARG A 418 16.29 -28.35 -2.22
N ARG A 419 15.45 -28.56 -1.20
CA ARG A 419 15.26 -27.66 -0.06
C ARG A 419 15.85 -28.31 1.19
N ILE A 420 16.52 -27.51 2.00
CA ILE A 420 17.01 -27.93 3.31
C ILE A 420 15.81 -28.09 4.25
N ASP A 421 15.58 -29.30 4.76
CA ASP A 421 14.46 -29.61 5.66
C ASP A 421 14.89 -29.60 7.13
N LYS A 422 15.99 -30.29 7.48
CA LYS A 422 16.53 -30.34 8.84
C LYS A 422 18.00 -29.98 8.89
N VAL A 423 18.37 -29.23 9.93
CA VAL A 423 19.74 -28.76 10.17
C VAL A 423 20.12 -29.03 11.61
N LEU A 424 21.32 -29.56 11.82
CA LEU A 424 21.90 -29.74 13.14
C LEU A 424 22.85 -28.57 13.44
N ALA A 425 22.57 -27.80 14.49
CA ALA A 425 23.44 -26.74 14.97
C ALA A 425 24.23 -27.20 16.20
N THR A 426 25.55 -27.14 16.13
CA THR A 426 26.46 -27.49 17.22
C THR A 426 27.32 -26.29 17.59
N ARG A 427 27.42 -25.96 18.88
CA ARG A 427 28.28 -24.87 19.32
C ARG A 427 29.75 -25.30 19.20
N LEU A 428 30.55 -24.51 18.51
CA LEU A 428 32.00 -24.68 18.43
C LEU A 428 32.59 -24.28 19.79
N ALA A 429 33.44 -25.16 20.34
CA ALA A 429 34.01 -25.03 21.68
C ALA A 429 35.10 -23.94 21.78
#